data_AF-A0A836LBM0-F1
#
_entry.id   AF-A0A836LBM0-F1
#
_cell.length_a   1.000
_cell.length_b   1.000
_cell.length_c   1.000
_cell.angle_alpha   90.00
_cell.angle_beta   90.00
_cell.angle_gamma   90.00
#
_symmetry.space_group_name_H-M   'P 1'
#
loop_
_entity.id
_entity.type
_entity.pdbx_description
1 polymer ?
#
loop_
_entity_poly.entity_id
_entity_poly.type
_entity_poly.pdbx_seq_one_letter_code
_entity_poly.pdbx_strand_id
1 'polypeptide(L)'
;MMRRAIAQPAVRRMAGSCSGLVAAPRQASTVAISVQGLHYVGTGLAAIALAGVGMGIGTIFGCLLISCARQPNLTKMLFNYAILGFALTEAIGLFALMLAFLMLFS
;
A
#
# COMPACT_ATOMS: atom_id res chain seq x y z
N MET A 1 -77.61 -6.90 19.91
CA MET A 1 -77.52 -5.42 20.04
C MET A 1 -76.74 -5.18 21.33
N MET A 2 -75.47 -4.78 21.40
CA MET A 2 -74.69 -3.75 20.70
C MET A 2 -73.23 -4.22 20.69
N ARG A 3 -72.61 -4.41 19.52
CA ARG A 3 -71.15 -4.59 19.40
C ARG A 3 -70.52 -3.20 19.38
N ARG A 4 -69.67 -2.89 20.38
CA ARG A 4 -68.85 -1.68 20.36
C ARG A 4 -67.76 -1.85 19.31
N ALA A 5 -67.97 -1.22 18.15
CA ALA A 5 -66.96 -0.99 17.13
C ALA A 5 -65.95 0.03 17.71
N ILE A 6 -64.85 -0.46 18.25
CA ILE A 6 -63.68 0.36 18.53
C ILE A 6 -62.93 0.46 17.21
N ALA A 7 -62.89 1.69 16.70
CA ALA A 7 -62.30 2.07 15.43
C ALA A 7 -60.84 1.60 15.33
N GLN A 8 -60.55 0.88 14.25
CA GLN A 8 -59.21 0.69 13.74
C GLN A 8 -58.68 2.07 13.32
N PRO A 9 -57.46 2.51 13.73
CA PRO A 9 -56.82 3.60 13.03
C PRO A 9 -56.45 3.07 11.65
N ALA A 10 -57.13 3.61 10.64
CA ALA A 10 -56.87 3.38 9.25
C ALA A 10 -55.42 3.77 8.91
N VAL A 11 -54.50 2.81 8.99
CA VAL A 11 -53.21 2.87 8.28
C VAL A 11 -53.52 2.59 6.81
N ARG A 12 -54.16 3.58 6.17
CA ARG A 12 -54.37 3.59 4.73
C ARG A 12 -53.04 4.02 4.09
N ARG A 13 -52.32 3.02 3.60
CA ARG A 13 -51.27 3.15 2.59
C ARG A 13 -51.67 4.18 1.53
N MET A 14 -50.77 5.12 1.21
CA MET A 14 -50.44 5.38 -0.19
C MET A 14 -49.12 6.15 -0.35
N ALA A 15 -48.22 5.52 -1.09
CA ALA A 15 -47.36 6.14 -2.10
C ALA A 15 -46.29 7.16 -1.66
N GLY A 16 -45.28 6.68 -0.94
CA GLY A 16 -43.90 7.10 -1.16
C GLY A 16 -43.27 6.19 -2.22
N SER A 17 -43.69 6.35 -3.48
CA SER A 17 -43.05 5.73 -4.63
C SER A 17 -41.77 6.49 -4.92
N CYS A 18 -40.63 5.99 -4.43
CA CYS A 18 -39.34 6.10 -5.11
C CYS A 18 -38.28 5.33 -4.33
N SER A 19 -37.44 4.63 -5.09
CA SER A 19 -36.20 4.01 -4.64
C SER A 19 -36.34 2.74 -3.81
N GLY A 20 -37.14 1.81 -4.34
CA GLY A 20 -36.63 0.45 -4.51
C GLY A 20 -35.41 0.44 -5.44
N LEU A 21 -34.30 1.07 -5.04
CA LEU A 21 -32.99 0.56 -5.38
C LEU A 21 -32.62 -0.40 -4.24
N VAL A 22 -33.24 -1.57 -4.29
CA VAL A 22 -32.49 -2.78 -4.01
C VAL A 22 -31.29 -2.68 -4.95
N ALA A 23 -30.19 -2.14 -4.44
CA ALA A 23 -28.89 -2.29 -5.04
C ALA A 23 -28.65 -3.80 -5.02
N ALA A 24 -29.12 -4.47 -6.07
CA ALA A 24 -28.65 -5.79 -6.40
C ALA A 24 -27.13 -5.67 -6.31
N PRO A 25 -26.44 -6.41 -5.42
CA PRO A 25 -25.01 -6.50 -5.53
C PRO A 25 -24.81 -7.00 -6.95
N ARG A 26 -24.30 -6.14 -7.84
CA ARG A 26 -23.87 -6.59 -9.15
C ARG A 26 -22.90 -7.70 -8.83
N GLN A 27 -23.33 -8.91 -9.14
CA GLN A 27 -22.52 -10.11 -9.17
C GLN A 27 -21.48 -9.82 -10.24
N ALA A 28 -20.44 -9.10 -9.85
CA ALA A 28 -19.28 -8.83 -10.66
C ALA A 28 -18.64 -10.19 -10.85
N SER A 29 -18.97 -10.80 -11.98
CA SER A 29 -18.30 -11.97 -12.51
C SER A 29 -16.90 -11.53 -12.94
N THR A 30 -16.04 -11.34 -11.95
CA THR A 30 -14.60 -11.33 -12.08
C THR A 30 -14.18 -12.44 -11.14
N VAL A 31 -13.53 -13.47 -11.70
CA VAL A 31 -12.88 -14.61 -11.00
C VAL A 31 -12.59 -14.26 -9.54
N ALA A 32 -12.99 -15.10 -8.58
CA ALA A 32 -12.84 -14.88 -7.13
C ALA A 32 -11.39 -14.54 -6.72
N ILE A 33 -10.97 -13.30 -6.96
CA ILE A 33 -9.74 -12.73 -6.42
C ILE A 33 -10.09 -12.54 -4.95
N SER A 34 -9.66 -13.48 -4.13
CA SER A 34 -9.77 -13.33 -2.69
C SER A 34 -9.05 -12.02 -2.32
N VAL A 35 -9.68 -11.22 -1.47
CA VAL A 35 -9.08 -9.97 -0.97
C VAL A 35 -7.70 -10.24 -0.38
N GLN A 36 -7.53 -11.42 0.22
CA GLN A 36 -6.25 -11.93 0.72
C GLN A 36 -5.22 -12.16 -0.41
N GLY A 37 -5.62 -12.71 -1.56
CA GLY A 37 -4.72 -12.88 -2.70
C GLY A 37 -4.21 -11.55 -3.25
N LEU A 38 -5.07 -10.54 -3.34
CA LEU A 38 -4.66 -9.20 -3.78
C LEU A 38 -3.74 -8.51 -2.76
N HIS A 39 -3.95 -8.75 -1.47
CA HIS A 39 -3.08 -8.26 -0.40
C HIS A 39 -1.64 -8.75 -0.58
N TYR A 40 -1.43 -10.06 -0.75
CA TYR A 40 -0.08 -10.61 -0.97
C TYR A 40 0.60 -10.07 -2.24
N VAL A 41 -0.18 -9.83 -3.30
CA VAL A 41 0.36 -9.22 -4.54
C VAL A 41 0.77 -7.76 -4.29
N GLY A 42 -0.05 -6.97 -3.60
CA GLY A 42 0.27 -5.60 -3.23
C GLY A 42 1.51 -5.51 -2.35
N THR A 43 1.65 -6.42 -1.39
CA THR A 43 2.83 -6.52 -0.52
C THR A 43 4.09 -6.91 -1.29
N GLY A 44 3.98 -7.81 -2.28
CA GLY A 44 5.07 -8.15 -3.18
C GLY A 44 5.52 -6.96 -4.05
N LEU A 45 4.57 -6.15 -4.53
CA LEU A 45 4.88 -4.93 -5.28
C LEU A 45 5.57 -3.87 -4.41
N ALA A 46 5.27 -3.80 -3.12
CA ALA A 46 5.95 -2.90 -2.19
C ALA A 46 7.47 -3.18 -2.10
N ALA A 47 7.89 -4.43 -2.27
CA ALA A 47 9.30 -4.81 -2.26
C ALA A 47 10.10 -4.27 -3.47
N ILE A 48 9.43 -3.85 -4.56
CA ILE A 48 10.10 -3.24 -5.73
C ILE A 48 10.88 -1.98 -5.35
N ALA A 49 10.48 -1.30 -4.26
CA ALA A 49 11.21 -0.16 -3.72
C ALA A 49 12.71 -0.45 -3.47
N LEU A 50 13.09 -1.71 -3.18
CA LEU A 50 14.48 -2.11 -3.01
C LEU A 50 15.32 -2.01 -4.28
N ALA A 51 14.72 -2.04 -5.46
CA ALA A 51 15.45 -1.84 -6.72
C ALA A 51 16.10 -0.45 -6.77
N GLY A 52 15.42 0.58 -6.25
CA GLY A 52 15.96 1.94 -6.16
C GLY A 52 17.14 2.05 -5.20
N VAL A 53 17.09 1.32 -4.08
CA VAL A 53 18.17 1.24 -3.08
C VAL A 53 19.41 0.59 -3.69
N GLY A 54 19.24 -0.52 -4.41
CA GLY A 54 20.34 -1.19 -5.11
C GLY A 54 21.02 -0.30 -6.15
N MET A 55 20.23 0.44 -6.94
CA MET A 55 20.75 1.44 -7.89
C MET A 55 21.51 2.55 -7.16
N GLY A 56 20.97 3.07 -6.05
CA GLY A 56 21.61 4.09 -5.21
C GLY A 56 22.98 3.64 -4.72
N ILE A 57 23.06 2.46 -4.09
CA ILE A 57 24.31 1.88 -3.58
C ILE A 57 25.33 1.70 -4.71
N GLY A 58 24.91 1.16 -5.86
CA GLY A 58 25.76 0.99 -7.03
C GLY A 58 26.38 2.30 -7.51
N THR A 59 25.59 3.38 -7.55
CA THR A 59 26.10 4.71 -7.95
C THR A 59 27.07 5.30 -6.93
N ILE A 60 26.81 5.16 -5.63
CA ILE A 60 27.68 5.70 -4.57
C ILE A 60 29.06 5.04 -4.63
N PHE A 61 29.11 3.70 -4.68
CA PHE A 61 30.37 2.98 -4.76
C PHE A 61 31.05 3.11 -6.13
N GLY A 62 30.29 3.24 -7.22
CA GLY A 62 30.83 3.52 -8.55
C GLY A 62 31.56 4.86 -8.60
N CYS A 63 30.94 5.93 -8.08
CA CYS A 63 31.56 7.25 -7.99
C CYS A 63 32.76 7.27 -7.03
N LEU A 64 32.70 6.50 -5.93
CA LEU A 64 33.83 6.35 -5.01
C LEU A 64 35.05 5.74 -5.73
N LEU A 65 34.87 4.67 -6.49
CA LEU A 65 35.96 4.00 -7.23
C LEU A 65 36.61 4.95 -8.24
N ILE A 66 35.80 5.66 -9.02
CA ILE A 66 36.29 6.65 -10.00
C ILE A 66 37.06 7.77 -9.30
N SER A 67 36.56 8.26 -8.16
CA SER A 67 37.20 9.34 -7.41
C SER A 67 38.51 8.88 -6.74
N CYS A 68 38.52 7.65 -6.21
CA CYS A 68 39.70 6.98 -5.66
C CYS A 68 40.81 6.83 -6.72
N ALA A 69 40.44 6.42 -7.93
CA ALA A 69 41.38 6.27 -9.04
C ALA A 69 42.01 7.61 -9.49
N ARG A 70 41.26 8.71 -9.38
CA ARG A 70 41.73 10.05 -9.76
C ARG A 70 42.61 10.70 -8.68
N GLN A 71 42.26 10.54 -7.41
CA GLN A 71 42.94 11.20 -6.29
C GLN A 71 43.10 10.23 -5.10
N PRO A 72 44.10 9.33 -5.13
CA PRO A 72 44.25 8.28 -4.12
C PRO A 72 44.61 8.82 -2.72
N ASN A 73 45.15 10.03 -2.61
CA ASN A 73 45.56 10.63 -1.34
C ASN A 73 44.37 10.98 -0.43
N LEU A 74 43.21 11.29 -1.02
CA LEU A 74 41.99 11.69 -0.29
C LEU A 74 41.04 10.52 0.00
N THR A 75 41.44 9.29 -0.35
CA THR A 75 40.59 8.10 -0.29
C THR A 75 39.95 7.85 1.08
N LYS A 76 40.66 8.07 2.18
CA LYS A 76 40.12 7.86 3.53
C LYS A 76 38.94 8.79 3.83
N MET A 77 39.03 10.05 3.41
CA MET A 77 37.97 11.03 3.59
C MET A 77 36.78 10.71 2.68
N LEU A 78 37.04 10.39 1.40
CA LEU A 78 36.00 10.00 0.45
C LEU A 78 35.29 8.70 0.86
N PHE A 79 36.01 7.73 1.43
CA PHE A 79 35.43 6.50 1.94
C PHE A 79 34.47 6.77 3.10
N ASN A 80 34.83 7.65 4.05
CA ASN A 80 33.91 8.06 5.12
C ASN A 80 32.63 8.71 4.57
N TYR A 81 32.72 9.56 3.54
CA TYR A 81 31.54 10.13 2.91
C TYR A 81 30.70 9.09 2.16
N ALA A 82 31.34 8.13 1.48
CA ALA A 82 30.64 7.06 0.79
C ALA A 82 29.92 6.13 1.78
N ILE A 83 30.54 5.80 2.93
CA ILE A 83 29.88 5.02 3.98
C ILE A 83 28.70 5.79 4.61
N LEU A 84 28.82 7.11 4.77
CA LEU A 84 27.71 7.94 5.22
C LEU A 84 26.56 7.91 4.20
N GLY A 85 26.86 8.08 2.91
CA GLY A 85 25.86 7.97 1.84
C GLY A 85 25.23 6.57 1.72
N PHE A 86 26.03 5.52 1.91
CA PHE A 86 25.57 4.13 1.97
C PHE A 86 24.61 3.93 3.15
N ALA A 87 24.98 4.37 4.35
CA ALA A 87 24.13 4.25 5.53
C ALA A 87 22.78 4.96 5.38
N LEU A 88 22.76 6.15 4.75
CA LEU A 88 21.51 6.85 4.46
C LEU A 88 20.64 6.10 3.42
N THR A 89 21.27 5.51 2.41
CA THR A 89 20.57 4.74 1.37
C THR A 89 20.00 3.44 1.95
N GLU A 90 20.76 2.75 2.81
CA GLU A 90 20.31 1.58 3.56
C GLU A 90 19.18 1.91 4.53
N ALA A 91 19.22 3.07 5.21
CA ALA A 91 18.13 3.49 6.09
C ALA A 91 16.80 3.61 5.33
N ILE A 92 16.83 4.11 4.09
CA ILE A 92 15.65 4.19 3.21
C ILE A 92 15.23 2.78 2.77
N GLY A 93 16.18 1.89 2.46
CA GLY A 93 15.88 0.50 2.09
C GLY A 93 15.26 -0.33 3.21
N LEU A 94 15.79 -0.21 4.43
CA LEU A 94 15.21 -0.83 5.61
C LEU A 94 13.84 -0.23 5.96
N PHE A 95 13.64 1.07 5.72
CA PHE A 95 12.32 1.69 5.86
C PHE A 95 11.29 1.13 4.86
N ALA A 96 11.69 0.92 3.60
CA ALA A 96 10.84 0.30 2.60
C ALA A 96 10.53 -1.17 2.95
N LEU A 97 11.51 -1.94 3.45
CA LEU A 97 11.30 -3.30 3.93
C LEU A 97 10.39 -3.37 5.15
N MET A 98 10.54 -2.43 6.08
CA MET A 98 9.65 -2.32 7.24
C MET A 98 8.20 -2.13 6.79
N LEU A 99 7.94 -1.26 5.80
CA LEU A 99 6.60 -1.07 5.24
C LEU A 99 6.08 -2.32 4.52
N ALA A 100 6.95 -3.02 3.78
CA ALA A 100 6.59 -4.28 3.14
C ALA A 100 6.22 -5.35 4.17
N PHE A 101 6.96 -5.48 5.28
CA PHE A 101 6.62 -6.43 6.34
C PHE A 101 5.37 -6.01 7.12
N LEU A 102 5.14 -4.72 7.32
CA LEU A 102 3.90 -4.22 7.89
C LEU A 102 2.70 -4.66 7.03
N MET A 103 2.77 -4.51 5.71
CA MET A 103 1.73 -4.97 4.78
C MET A 103 1.68 -6.50 4.61
N LEU A 104 2.64 -7.27 5.12
CA LEU A 104 2.61 -8.74 5.03
C LEU A 104 1.89 -9.35 6.24
N PHE A 105 2.10 -8.77 7.42
CA PHE A 105 1.63 -9.30 8.70
C PHE A 105 0.46 -8.51 9.32
N SER A 106 0.16 -7.31 8.81
CA SER A 106 -1.07 -6.57 9.11
C SER A 106 -2.21 -6.99 8.20
#